data_AF-A0A9W8ATU4-F1
#
_entry.id   AF-A0A9W8ATU4-F1
#
_cell.length_a   1.000
_cell.length_b   1.000
_cell.length_c   1.000
_cell.angle_alpha   90.00
_cell.angle_beta   90.00
_cell.angle_gamma   90.00
#
_symmetry.space_group_name_H-M   'P 1'
#
loop_
_entity.id
_entity.type
_entity.pdbx_description
1 polymer ?
#
loop_
_entity_poly.entity_id
_entity_poly.type
_entity_poly.pdbx_seq_one_letter_code
_entity_poly.pdbx_strand_id
1 'polypeptide(L)'
;MPISTAMELETNPSPEVKTKTNATSFQNDLDRSIWFLRKGVTSLETRYIHRVLRTIATSRKRLDPKVLAQAIRKHYSQKLGDKDAWLQALGQEEASQGMDVETSSPAEIKTQGQSGEEPVVSVYLSLLVLIHLLDTQQWVVGTPLATCLAQRVVDLNRRTLDPVAAKVYFYYARFYEVQGKLSEIRPVLLRTLRTATLSRDTELQATVLNLLLRNLLHYKLYEQAEKLASKTVFPETASNAQMARYMYYMGRIKAIQLDYTAAHTFLQQAQRKAPQSSSTAGFQQCVYKLFVIVQLLMGEIPERSIFRQAVLRKSLAPYFALTQAVRVGDLAKFQDTVARFETQFLKDKTNTLILRLRHNVIKTGIRMISLSYLRISLRDICLKLHLDSEEDAEYIVGKAIRDGVIDATIDHERGYIQSKEVLDVYSTAEPQAAFDQRIQFCLNLYNESVKALRFPLNAHKKVLESATEALERERELVKEITQGDFERDSEGDGEGDGESDMGL
;
A
#
# COMPACT_ATOMS: atom_id res chain seq x y z
N MET A 1 36.66 -36.46 45.85
CA MET A 1 37.16 -35.84 44.62
C MET A 1 36.05 -34.98 44.02
N PRO A 2 36.16 -33.65 44.07
CA PRO A 2 35.15 -32.74 43.54
C PRO A 2 35.39 -32.50 42.05
N ILE A 3 34.34 -32.59 41.24
CA ILE A 3 34.36 -32.19 39.84
C ILE A 3 33.99 -30.70 39.80
N SER A 4 34.96 -29.90 39.39
CA SER A 4 34.90 -28.45 39.29
C SER A 4 33.85 -28.03 38.26
N THR A 5 32.82 -27.33 38.72
CA THR A 5 31.89 -26.57 37.87
C THR A 5 32.66 -25.36 37.32
N ALA A 6 33.17 -25.49 36.10
CA ALA A 6 33.72 -24.38 35.34
C ALA A 6 32.57 -23.41 35.00
N MET A 7 32.59 -22.27 35.68
CA MET A 7 31.75 -21.11 35.46
C MET A 7 32.16 -20.48 34.12
N GLU A 8 31.52 -20.86 33.02
CA GLU A 8 31.64 -20.13 31.75
C GLU A 8 30.98 -18.76 31.91
N LEU A 9 31.81 -17.74 32.11
CA LEU A 9 31.43 -16.35 31.98
C LEU A 9 30.89 -16.11 30.56
N GLU A 10 29.58 -15.91 30.44
CA GLU A 10 28.99 -15.22 29.30
C GLU A 10 29.56 -13.79 29.23
N THR A 11 30.66 -13.66 28.49
CA THR A 11 31.16 -12.35 28.05
C THR A 11 30.22 -11.84 26.97
N ASN A 12 29.25 -11.02 27.39
CA ASN A 12 28.49 -10.17 26.48
C ASN A 12 29.46 -9.43 25.54
N PRO A 13 29.40 -9.63 24.20
CA PRO A 13 30.32 -8.95 23.31
C PRO A 13 30.06 -7.45 23.35
N SER A 14 31.16 -6.71 23.53
CA SER A 14 31.25 -5.25 23.60
C SER A 14 30.57 -4.56 22.40
N PRO A 15 30.08 -3.31 22.58
CA PRO A 15 29.28 -2.60 21.58
C PRO A 15 29.97 -2.40 20.22
N GLU A 16 31.30 -2.44 20.16
CA GLU A 16 32.09 -2.29 18.93
C GLU A 16 32.08 -3.53 18.03
N VAL A 17 31.87 -4.72 18.58
CA VAL A 17 31.74 -5.95 17.77
C VAL A 17 30.37 -5.97 17.11
N LYS A 18 29.32 -5.50 17.80
CA LYS A 18 27.96 -5.41 17.25
C LYS A 18 27.88 -4.43 16.08
N THR A 19 28.58 -3.29 16.12
CA THR A 19 28.61 -2.33 15.00
C THR A 19 29.36 -2.88 13.79
N LYS A 20 30.49 -3.58 13.98
CA LYS A 20 31.23 -4.21 12.87
C LYS A 20 30.47 -5.37 12.21
N THR A 21 29.79 -6.21 13.00
CA THR A 21 28.95 -7.31 12.47
C THR A 21 27.68 -6.78 11.79
N ASN A 22 27.14 -5.65 12.25
CA ASN A 22 26.03 -4.95 11.59
C ASN A 22 26.49 -4.30 10.27
N ALA A 23 27.68 -3.68 10.23
CA ALA A 23 28.22 -3.07 9.02
C ALA A 23 28.53 -4.10 7.90
N THR A 24 29.10 -5.25 8.26
CA THR A 24 29.40 -6.34 7.31
C THR A 24 28.15 -7.07 6.83
N SER A 25 27.16 -7.29 7.71
CA SER A 25 25.86 -7.82 7.29
C SER A 25 25.08 -6.84 6.41
N PHE A 26 25.21 -5.52 6.64
CA PHE A 26 24.62 -4.48 5.81
C PHE A 26 25.28 -4.38 4.42
N GLN A 27 26.60 -4.49 4.33
CA GLN A 27 27.31 -4.59 3.05
C GLN A 27 26.84 -5.79 2.23
N ASN A 28 26.74 -6.96 2.87
CA ASN A 28 26.21 -8.17 2.21
C ASN A 28 24.75 -8.01 1.76
N ASP A 29 23.90 -7.32 2.54
CA ASP A 29 22.52 -7.03 2.16
C ASP A 29 22.42 -5.98 1.03
N LEU A 30 23.35 -5.02 0.99
CA LEU A 30 23.46 -4.02 -0.07
C LEU A 30 23.94 -4.66 -1.37
N ASP A 31 24.97 -5.51 -1.33
CA ASP A 31 25.48 -6.24 -2.49
C ASP A 31 24.44 -7.22 -3.02
N ARG A 32 23.71 -7.91 -2.14
CA ARG A 32 22.53 -8.71 -2.53
C ARG A 32 21.45 -7.85 -3.18
N SER A 33 21.17 -6.66 -2.65
CA SER A 33 20.18 -5.74 -3.21
C SER A 33 20.58 -5.24 -4.59
N ILE A 34 21.86 -4.90 -4.79
CA ILE A 34 22.42 -4.48 -6.08
C ILE A 34 22.39 -5.65 -7.07
N TRP A 35 22.74 -6.86 -6.63
CA TRP A 35 22.65 -8.06 -7.47
C TRP A 35 21.20 -8.33 -7.92
N PHE A 36 20.23 -8.24 -7.00
CA PHE A 36 18.81 -8.41 -7.35
C PHE A 36 18.27 -7.29 -8.25
N LEU A 37 18.77 -6.06 -8.14
CA LEU A 37 18.42 -4.97 -9.05
C LEU A 37 18.99 -5.21 -10.45
N ARG A 38 20.28 -5.58 -10.57
CA ARG A 38 20.90 -5.95 -11.85
C ARG A 38 20.20 -7.12 -12.50
N LYS A 39 19.91 -8.17 -11.72
CA LYS A 39 19.13 -9.33 -12.19
C LYS A 39 17.69 -8.97 -12.56
N GLY A 40 17.07 -8.01 -11.86
CA GLY A 40 15.73 -7.51 -12.16
C GLY A 40 15.68 -6.70 -13.46
N VAL A 41 16.73 -5.94 -13.78
CA VAL A 41 16.83 -5.19 -15.03
C VAL A 41 17.12 -6.11 -16.21
N THR A 42 18.02 -7.09 -16.05
CA THR A 42 18.30 -8.08 -17.10
C THR A 42 17.13 -9.03 -17.34
N SER A 43 16.39 -9.40 -16.29
CA SER A 43 15.22 -10.27 -16.39
C SER A 43 13.92 -9.53 -16.74
N LEU A 44 13.91 -8.19 -16.75
CA LEU A 44 12.71 -7.34 -16.87
C LEU A 44 11.58 -7.67 -15.87
N GLU A 45 11.85 -8.46 -14.84
CA GLU A 45 10.88 -8.89 -13.85
C GLU A 45 10.83 -7.93 -12.66
N THR A 46 9.74 -7.17 -12.55
CA THR A 46 9.46 -6.22 -11.46
C THR A 46 9.44 -6.88 -10.07
N ARG A 47 9.31 -8.21 -10.00
CA ARG A 47 9.24 -8.99 -8.75
C ARG A 47 10.53 -8.91 -7.93
N TYR A 48 11.69 -8.96 -8.58
CA TYR A 48 12.98 -8.85 -7.90
C TYR A 48 13.18 -7.44 -7.32
N ILE A 49 12.73 -6.41 -8.04
CA ILE A 49 12.75 -5.03 -7.57
C ILE A 49 11.85 -4.88 -6.34
N HIS A 50 10.62 -5.41 -6.36
CA HIS A 50 9.71 -5.39 -5.20
C HIS A 50 10.28 -6.09 -3.95
N ARG A 51 11.04 -7.18 -4.13
CA ARG A 51 11.72 -7.88 -3.03
C ARG A 51 12.79 -7.01 -2.39
N VAL A 52 13.65 -6.38 -3.19
CA VAL A 52 14.67 -5.42 -2.73
C VAL A 52 14.00 -4.23 -2.03
N LEU A 53 12.91 -3.73 -2.59
CA LEU A 53 12.12 -2.67 -2.01
C LEU A 53 11.52 -3.04 -0.64
N ARG A 54 11.28 -4.32 -0.34
CA ARG A 54 10.81 -4.79 0.98
C ARG A 54 11.94 -4.88 1.99
N THR A 55 13.14 -5.27 1.57
CA THR A 55 14.34 -5.36 2.43
C THR A 55 14.85 -3.98 2.86
N ILE A 56 14.43 -2.88 2.19
CA ILE A 56 14.69 -1.51 2.64
C ILE A 56 14.23 -1.28 4.10
N ALA A 57 13.08 -1.83 4.50
CA ALA A 57 12.54 -1.59 5.85
C ALA A 57 13.41 -2.23 6.94
N THR A 58 14.06 -3.36 6.64
CA THR A 58 15.00 -4.04 7.54
C THR A 58 16.39 -3.41 7.48
N SER A 59 16.83 -2.95 6.30
CA SER A 59 18.13 -2.28 6.14
C SER A 59 18.15 -0.87 6.75
N ARG A 60 17.00 -0.18 6.85
CA ARG A 60 16.86 1.10 7.56
C ARG A 60 17.31 1.04 9.03
N LYS A 61 17.05 -0.07 9.73
CA LYS A 61 17.45 -0.22 11.15
C LYS A 61 18.95 -0.47 11.34
N ARG A 62 19.69 -0.73 10.26
CA ARG A 62 21.11 -1.14 10.28
C ARG A 62 21.98 -0.22 9.42
N LEU A 63 21.49 0.98 9.10
CA LEU A 63 22.12 1.87 8.13
C LEU A 63 23.29 2.63 8.77
N ASP A 64 24.51 2.37 8.30
CA ASP A 64 25.72 3.11 8.71
C ASP A 64 26.13 4.14 7.64
N PRO A 65 26.38 5.41 8.00
CA PRO A 65 26.67 6.50 7.05
C PRO A 65 28.00 6.28 6.29
N LYS A 66 28.98 5.64 6.93
CA LYS A 66 30.30 5.36 6.35
C LYS A 66 30.26 4.33 5.21
N VAL A 67 29.38 3.32 5.34
CA VAL A 67 29.19 2.29 4.30
C VAL A 67 28.39 2.85 3.12
N LEU A 68 27.41 3.73 3.39
CA LEU A 68 26.64 4.41 2.35
C LEU A 68 27.54 5.32 1.50
N ALA A 69 28.43 6.09 2.13
CA ALA A 69 29.40 6.93 1.43
C ALA A 69 30.38 6.11 0.56
N GLN A 70 30.85 4.95 1.04
CA GLN A 70 31.68 4.03 0.26
C GLN A 70 30.92 3.39 -0.92
N ALA A 71 29.64 3.03 -0.73
CA ALA A 71 28.79 2.49 -1.81
C ALA A 71 28.47 3.54 -2.88
N ILE A 72 28.24 4.80 -2.48
CA ILE A 72 28.06 5.93 -3.42
C ILE A 72 29.36 6.18 -4.19
N ARG A 73 30.53 6.13 -3.53
CA ARG A 73 31.82 6.29 -4.22
C ARG A 73 32.09 5.18 -5.24
N LYS A 74 31.69 3.93 -4.95
CA LYS A 74 31.90 2.77 -5.83
C LYS A 74 30.91 2.66 -7.00
N HIS A 75 29.63 2.99 -6.79
CA HIS A 75 28.55 2.71 -7.75
C HIS A 75 27.92 3.94 -8.41
N TYR A 76 28.41 5.15 -8.12
CA TYR A 76 27.89 6.37 -8.74
C TYR A 76 28.76 6.76 -9.94
N SER A 77 28.17 6.75 -11.14
CA SER A 77 28.84 7.20 -12.36
C SER A 77 29.21 8.69 -12.28
N GLN A 78 30.36 9.05 -12.85
CA GLN A 78 30.83 10.44 -12.99
C GLN A 78 29.98 11.31 -13.91
N LYS A 79 29.04 10.76 -14.70
CA LYS A 79 28.20 11.53 -15.65
C LYS A 79 27.06 12.32 -14.98
N LEU A 80 27.12 12.49 -13.67
CA LEU A 80 25.94 12.62 -12.83
C LEU A 80 26.32 13.57 -11.68
N GLY A 81 26.31 14.86 -11.97
CA GLY A 81 26.87 15.94 -11.14
C GLY A 81 26.09 16.27 -9.87
N ASP A 82 25.83 15.28 -9.01
CA ASP A 82 25.28 15.50 -7.66
C ASP A 82 26.07 14.76 -6.57
N LYS A 83 27.23 14.16 -6.89
CA LYS A 83 28.02 13.41 -5.88
C LYS A 83 28.32 14.27 -4.67
N ASP A 84 28.67 15.54 -4.89
CA ASP A 84 29.10 16.46 -3.84
C ASP A 84 27.92 16.88 -2.95
N ALA A 85 26.73 17.13 -3.51
CA ALA A 85 25.54 17.46 -2.72
C ALA A 85 25.04 16.27 -1.86
N TRP A 86 25.16 15.03 -2.37
CA TRP A 86 24.82 13.82 -1.61
C TRP A 86 25.88 13.51 -0.52
N LEU A 87 27.16 13.80 -0.78
CA LEU A 87 28.26 13.61 0.18
C LEU A 87 28.26 14.70 1.28
N GLN A 88 27.94 15.96 0.92
CA GLN A 88 27.71 17.07 1.84
C GLN A 88 26.53 16.78 2.77
N ALA A 89 25.43 16.25 2.24
CA ALA A 89 24.27 15.85 3.04
C ALA A 89 24.54 14.65 3.97
N LEU A 90 25.59 13.87 3.71
CA LEU A 90 26.05 12.78 4.58
C LEU A 90 27.11 13.24 5.61
N GLY A 91 27.48 14.53 5.61
CA GLY A 91 28.46 15.09 6.55
C GLY A 91 29.89 14.60 6.34
N GLN A 92 30.27 14.23 5.11
CA GLN A 92 31.66 13.96 4.75
C GLN A 92 32.14 14.96 3.69
N GLU A 93 32.48 16.17 4.14
CA GLU A 93 33.43 17.00 3.42
C GLU A 93 34.86 16.57 3.81
N GLU A 94 35.66 16.35 2.77
CA GLU A 94 37.13 16.24 2.74
C GLU A 94 37.81 15.07 3.46
N ALA A 95 38.13 14.05 2.65
CA ALA A 95 39.45 13.42 2.73
C ALA A 95 40.16 13.63 1.39
N SER A 96 40.48 14.89 1.12
CA SER A 96 41.56 15.32 0.22
C SER A 96 42.35 16.32 1.07
N GLN A 97 43.63 16.17 1.40
CA GLN A 97 44.77 15.86 0.57
C GLN A 97 45.88 15.27 1.46
N GLY A 98 46.49 14.18 1.04
CA GLY A 98 47.76 13.69 1.59
C GLY A 98 48.62 13.26 0.43
N MET A 99 49.71 14.00 0.19
CA MET A 99 50.79 13.59 -0.72
C MET A 99 51.20 12.15 -0.43
N ASP A 100 51.28 11.31 -1.46
CA ASP A 100 52.25 10.23 -1.48
C ASP A 100 52.80 10.09 -2.91
N VAL A 101 54.12 10.18 -2.98
CA VAL A 101 54.97 10.22 -4.16
C VAL A 101 55.05 8.83 -4.78
N GLU A 102 55.09 8.80 -6.11
CA GLU A 102 55.21 7.61 -6.96
C GLU A 102 56.28 6.61 -6.49
N THR A 103 55.94 5.32 -6.41
CA THR A 103 56.89 4.23 -6.67
C THR A 103 56.17 3.06 -7.34
N SER A 104 56.76 2.64 -8.45
CA SER A 104 56.32 1.72 -9.52
C SER A 104 55.83 0.32 -9.11
N SER A 105 54.74 -0.14 -9.75
CA SER A 105 54.70 -1.40 -10.53
C SER A 105 53.42 -1.49 -11.38
N PRO A 106 53.51 -1.66 -12.71
CA PRO A 106 52.36 -1.89 -13.59
C PRO A 106 52.07 -3.40 -13.65
N ALA A 107 51.08 -3.85 -12.88
CA ALA A 107 50.47 -5.16 -13.06
C ALA A 107 49.04 -4.96 -13.58
N GLU A 108 48.88 -5.19 -14.87
CA GLU A 108 47.62 -5.20 -15.61
C GLU A 108 46.64 -6.19 -14.97
N ILE A 109 45.75 -5.69 -14.09
CA ILE A 109 44.45 -6.30 -13.92
C ILE A 109 43.62 -5.81 -15.09
N LYS A 110 43.58 -6.64 -16.13
CA LYS A 110 42.73 -6.50 -17.31
C LYS A 110 41.35 -6.00 -16.89
N THR A 111 41.11 -4.76 -17.28
CA THR A 111 39.82 -4.10 -17.35
C THR A 111 38.96 -4.96 -18.26
N GLN A 112 38.17 -5.86 -17.66
CA GLN A 112 37.00 -6.38 -18.34
C GLN A 112 36.03 -5.21 -18.50
N GLY A 113 35.99 -4.68 -19.73
CA GLY A 113 34.89 -3.85 -20.17
C GLY A 113 33.57 -4.59 -19.97
N GLN A 114 32.51 -3.80 -19.80
CA GLN A 114 31.10 -4.17 -19.63
C GLN A 114 30.62 -4.44 -18.19
N SER A 115 30.31 -3.35 -17.50
CA SER A 115 28.90 -3.14 -17.15
C SER A 115 28.62 -1.65 -17.13
N GLY A 116 27.80 -1.17 -18.07
CA GLY A 116 27.21 0.15 -17.93
C GLY A 116 26.36 0.12 -16.67
N GLU A 117 26.90 0.58 -15.55
CA GLU A 117 26.17 0.53 -14.27
C GLU A 117 24.91 1.39 -14.39
N GLU A 118 23.78 0.73 -14.18
CA GLU A 118 22.49 1.17 -14.66
C GLU A 118 21.93 2.32 -13.80
N PRO A 119 21.22 3.29 -14.41
CA PRO A 119 20.61 4.42 -13.69
C PRO A 119 19.72 4.00 -12.51
N VAL A 120 19.15 2.79 -12.56
CA VAL A 120 18.34 2.18 -11.50
C VAL A 120 19.11 2.05 -10.19
N VAL A 121 20.38 1.64 -10.23
CA VAL A 121 21.21 1.50 -9.03
C VAL A 121 21.51 2.86 -8.42
N SER A 122 21.79 3.87 -9.25
CA SER A 122 22.03 5.25 -8.78
C SER A 122 20.80 5.85 -8.08
N VAL A 123 19.60 5.62 -8.63
CA VAL A 123 18.35 6.12 -8.03
C VAL A 123 18.03 5.36 -6.75
N TYR A 124 18.28 4.05 -6.69
CA TYR A 124 18.11 3.28 -5.47
C TYR A 124 19.06 3.71 -4.34
N LEU A 125 20.32 3.98 -4.65
CA LEU A 125 21.28 4.50 -3.65
C LEU A 125 20.86 5.88 -3.14
N SER A 126 20.43 6.77 -4.04
CA SER A 126 19.92 8.09 -3.64
C SER A 126 18.62 8.02 -2.83
N LEU A 127 17.75 7.03 -3.07
CA LEU A 127 16.59 6.72 -2.24
C LEU A 127 17.00 6.30 -0.81
N LEU A 128 18.08 5.51 -0.66
CA LEU A 128 18.60 5.15 0.66
C LEU A 128 19.15 6.37 1.41
N VAL A 129 19.81 7.31 0.71
CA VAL A 129 20.25 8.58 1.31
C VAL A 129 19.05 9.40 1.79
N LEU A 130 18.00 9.51 0.97
CA LEU A 130 16.75 10.18 1.38
C LEU A 130 16.12 9.54 2.62
N ILE A 131 16.16 8.21 2.74
CA ILE A 131 15.64 7.54 3.94
C ILE A 131 16.51 7.87 5.15
N HIS A 132 17.84 7.90 5.00
CA HIS A 132 18.75 8.27 6.07
C HIS A 132 18.54 9.71 6.54
N LEU A 133 18.40 10.66 5.60
CA LEU A 133 18.14 12.07 5.91
C LEU A 133 16.82 12.27 6.66
N LEU A 134 15.83 11.42 6.40
CA LEU A 134 14.57 11.41 7.13
C LEU A 134 14.72 10.87 8.55
N ASP A 135 15.67 9.95 8.79
CA ASP A 135 16.00 9.42 10.11
C ASP A 135 16.86 10.39 10.92
N THR A 136 17.81 11.10 10.27
CA THR A 136 18.65 12.13 10.90
C THR A 136 17.94 13.47 11.08
N GLN A 137 16.67 13.58 10.67
CA GLN A 137 15.83 14.77 10.81
C GLN A 137 16.38 16.03 10.13
N GLN A 138 17.23 15.89 9.11
CA GLN A 138 17.77 17.03 8.35
C GLN A 138 16.82 17.44 7.22
N TRP A 139 15.73 18.10 7.60
CA TRP A 139 14.64 18.44 6.67
C TRP A 139 15.05 19.44 5.60
N VAL A 140 15.87 20.44 5.95
CA VAL A 140 16.20 21.59 5.09
C VAL A 140 17.07 21.17 3.90
N VAL A 141 18.06 20.30 4.14
CA VAL A 141 18.95 19.77 3.10
C VAL A 141 18.25 18.70 2.26
N GLY A 142 17.33 17.94 2.86
CA GLY A 142 16.62 16.85 2.18
C GLY A 142 15.65 17.30 1.09
N THR A 143 15.01 18.47 1.20
CA THR A 143 14.05 18.95 0.19
C THR A 143 14.62 19.28 -1.19
N PRO A 144 15.70 20.10 -1.33
CA PRO A 144 16.30 20.37 -2.63
C PRO A 144 16.89 19.11 -3.28
N LEU A 145 17.41 18.18 -2.47
CA LEU A 145 17.89 16.89 -2.96
C LEU A 145 16.73 16.01 -3.49
N ALA A 146 15.59 16.02 -2.79
CA ALA A 146 14.42 15.28 -3.22
C ALA A 146 13.78 15.87 -4.48
N THR A 147 13.80 17.21 -4.69
CA THR A 147 13.33 17.83 -5.95
C THR A 147 14.24 17.50 -7.12
N CYS A 148 15.56 17.59 -6.93
CA CYS A 148 16.54 17.23 -7.97
C CYS A 148 16.35 15.77 -8.40
N LEU A 149 16.22 14.87 -7.43
CA LEU A 149 15.97 13.45 -7.69
C LEU A 149 14.62 13.22 -8.40
N ALA A 150 13.57 13.93 -8.00
CA ALA A 150 12.25 13.83 -8.65
C ALA A 150 12.24 14.36 -10.10
N GLN A 151 13.05 15.36 -10.43
CA GLN A 151 13.23 15.84 -11.82
C GLN A 151 13.99 14.79 -12.63
N ARG A 152 15.06 14.25 -12.06
CA ARG A 152 15.91 13.27 -12.73
C ARG A 152 15.25 11.93 -13.01
N VAL A 153 14.29 11.54 -12.18
CA VAL A 153 13.43 10.37 -12.44
C VAL A 153 12.54 10.59 -13.67
N VAL A 154 12.10 11.82 -13.94
CA VAL A 154 11.35 12.16 -15.17
C VAL A 154 12.26 12.08 -16.40
N ASP A 155 13.52 12.49 -16.29
CA ASP A 155 14.46 12.51 -17.41
C ASP A 155 14.94 11.12 -17.82
N LEU A 156 15.08 10.20 -16.86
CA LEU A 156 15.59 8.84 -17.10
C LEU A 156 14.51 7.84 -17.57
N ASN A 157 13.25 8.25 -17.69
CA ASN A 157 12.01 7.50 -17.93
C ASN A 157 12.16 6.10 -18.56
N ARG A 158 12.62 5.13 -17.77
CA ARG A 158 12.77 3.71 -18.15
C ARG A 158 11.78 2.91 -17.31
N ARG A 159 11.06 1.98 -17.95
CA ARG A 159 10.03 1.15 -17.31
C ARG A 159 10.50 0.33 -16.10
N THR A 160 11.80 0.00 -16.04
CA THR A 160 12.40 -0.70 -14.88
C THR A 160 12.58 0.22 -13.66
N LEU A 161 12.55 1.55 -13.86
CA LEU A 161 12.70 2.55 -12.82
C LEU A 161 11.38 2.87 -12.10
N ASP A 162 10.22 2.63 -12.73
CA ASP A 162 8.88 2.97 -12.22
C ASP A 162 8.57 2.51 -10.77
N PRO A 163 8.86 1.27 -10.35
CA PRO A 163 8.66 0.85 -8.96
C PRO A 163 9.55 1.63 -7.97
N VAL A 164 10.75 2.02 -8.39
CA VAL A 164 11.68 2.81 -7.58
C VAL A 164 11.25 4.29 -7.56
N ALA A 165 10.84 4.81 -8.71
CA ALA A 165 10.26 6.15 -8.88
C ALA A 165 9.03 6.34 -7.98
N ALA A 166 8.12 5.37 -7.94
CA ALA A 166 6.94 5.39 -7.08
C ALA A 166 7.29 5.60 -5.59
N LYS A 167 8.39 5.01 -5.12
CA LYS A 167 8.88 5.19 -3.75
C LYS A 167 9.59 6.51 -3.56
N VAL A 168 10.40 6.93 -4.53
CA VAL A 168 11.00 8.27 -4.55
C VAL A 168 9.92 9.33 -4.34
N TYR A 169 8.83 9.29 -5.10
CA TYR A 169 7.74 10.26 -4.95
C TYR A 169 7.04 10.16 -3.57
N PHE A 170 6.99 8.97 -2.97
CA PHE A 170 6.48 8.81 -1.61
C PHE A 170 7.36 9.51 -0.57
N TYR A 171 8.68 9.34 -0.64
CA TYR A 171 9.60 10.03 0.28
C TYR A 171 9.70 11.52 -0.01
N TYR A 172 9.68 11.91 -1.29
CA TYR A 172 9.57 13.30 -1.72
C TYR A 172 8.36 13.98 -1.06
N ALA A 173 7.16 13.40 -1.20
CA ALA A 173 5.97 13.95 -0.57
C ALA A 173 6.08 13.99 0.96
N ARG A 174 6.76 13.01 1.58
CA ARG A 174 6.96 12.98 3.03
C ARG A 174 7.85 14.11 3.54
N PHE A 175 8.94 14.45 2.83
CA PHE A 175 9.81 15.58 3.21
C PHE A 175 9.03 16.89 3.24
N TYR A 176 8.24 17.13 2.21
CA TYR A 176 7.40 18.33 2.14
C TYR A 176 6.23 18.32 3.12
N GLU A 177 5.72 17.14 3.51
CA GLU A 177 4.74 17.03 4.61
C GLU A 177 5.33 17.49 5.94
N VAL A 178 6.57 17.11 6.24
CA VAL A 178 7.23 17.48 7.49
C VAL A 178 7.54 18.98 7.51
N GLN A 179 7.88 19.57 6.35
CA GLN A 179 8.09 21.02 6.24
C GLN A 179 6.81 21.85 6.13
N GLY A 180 5.64 21.23 5.96
CA GLY A 180 4.35 21.92 5.80
C GLY A 180 4.14 22.63 4.47
N LYS A 181 5.11 22.61 3.54
CA LYS A 181 5.03 23.24 2.20
C LYS A 181 4.37 22.33 1.16
N LEU A 182 3.14 21.90 1.44
CA LEU A 182 2.47 20.89 0.62
C LEU A 182 1.85 21.46 -0.68
N SER A 183 1.70 22.79 -0.80
CA SER A 183 1.12 23.47 -1.97
C SER A 183 2.02 23.39 -3.21
N GLU A 184 3.34 23.52 -3.04
CA GLU A 184 4.34 23.55 -4.12
C GLU A 184 4.47 22.21 -4.85
N ILE A 185 4.07 21.11 -4.20
CA ILE A 185 4.16 19.76 -4.75
C ILE A 185 3.09 19.49 -5.82
N ARG A 186 1.90 20.11 -5.71
CA ARG A 186 0.73 19.79 -6.55
C ARG A 186 1.01 19.88 -8.06
N PRO A 187 1.61 20.96 -8.61
CA PRO A 187 1.88 21.03 -10.05
C PRO A 187 2.85 19.95 -10.52
N VAL A 188 3.86 19.62 -9.70
CA VAL A 188 4.81 18.55 -10.01
C VAL A 188 4.10 17.20 -10.06
N LEU A 189 3.26 16.88 -9.07
CA LEU A 189 2.49 15.62 -9.05
C LEU A 189 1.46 15.52 -10.19
N LEU A 190 0.82 16.63 -10.59
CA LEU A 190 -0.12 16.61 -11.70
C LEU A 190 0.60 16.38 -13.03
N ARG A 191 1.79 16.98 -13.22
CA ARG A 191 2.63 16.74 -14.40
C ARG A 191 3.13 15.30 -14.45
N THR A 192 3.53 14.73 -13.31
CA THR A 192 3.97 13.33 -13.25
C THR A 192 2.81 12.35 -13.43
N LEU A 193 1.60 12.66 -12.93
CA LEU A 193 0.41 11.84 -13.19
C LEU A 193 0.03 11.84 -14.68
N ARG A 194 0.13 13.00 -15.36
CA ARG A 194 -0.11 13.08 -16.81
C ARG A 194 0.90 12.27 -17.60
N THR A 195 2.18 12.34 -17.25
CA THR A 195 3.21 11.54 -17.94
C THR A 195 3.04 10.05 -17.67
N ALA A 196 2.80 9.65 -16.43
CA ALA A 196 2.55 8.26 -16.03
C ALA A 196 1.31 7.64 -16.71
N THR A 197 0.25 8.43 -16.92
CA THR A 197 -0.95 7.97 -17.64
C THR A 197 -0.69 7.76 -19.13
N LEU A 198 0.16 8.60 -19.74
CA LEU A 198 0.57 8.45 -21.13
C LEU A 198 1.51 7.26 -21.35
N SER A 199 2.46 7.02 -20.43
CA SER A 199 3.36 5.86 -20.46
C SER A 199 2.68 4.55 -20.03
N ARG A 200 1.45 4.62 -19.48
CA ARG A 200 0.68 3.49 -18.93
C ARG A 200 1.36 2.82 -17.72
N ASP A 201 2.02 3.62 -16.88
CA ASP A 201 2.73 3.16 -15.69
C ASP A 201 1.78 3.00 -14.51
N THR A 202 1.32 1.77 -14.29
CA THR A 202 0.27 1.48 -13.29
C THR A 202 0.72 1.72 -11.85
N GLU A 203 1.98 1.43 -11.52
CA GLU A 203 2.51 1.60 -10.16
C GLU A 203 2.77 3.07 -9.82
N LEU A 204 3.38 3.81 -10.74
CA LEU A 204 3.65 5.23 -10.56
C LEU A 204 2.34 6.02 -10.51
N GLN A 205 1.41 5.76 -11.44
CA GLN A 205 0.09 6.38 -11.44
C GLN A 205 -0.65 6.16 -10.11
N ALA A 206 -0.68 4.92 -9.60
CA ALA A 206 -1.36 4.59 -8.35
C ALA A 206 -0.74 5.32 -7.13
N THR A 207 0.59 5.39 -7.06
CA THR A 207 1.27 6.09 -5.95
C THR A 207 1.08 7.59 -5.99
N VAL A 208 1.24 8.21 -7.17
CA VAL A 208 1.05 9.66 -7.34
C VAL A 208 -0.40 10.06 -7.06
N LEU A 209 -1.37 9.27 -7.52
CA LEU A 209 -2.78 9.51 -7.25
C LEU A 209 -3.09 9.49 -5.74
N ASN A 210 -2.56 8.50 -5.01
CA ASN A 210 -2.70 8.43 -3.56
C ASN A 210 -2.09 9.63 -2.83
N LEU A 211 -0.91 10.08 -3.27
CA LEU A 211 -0.24 11.25 -2.70
C LEU A 211 -1.04 12.54 -2.96
N LEU A 212 -1.60 12.67 -4.15
CA LEU A 212 -2.41 13.81 -4.53
C LEU A 212 -3.72 13.87 -3.72
N LEU A 213 -4.42 12.74 -3.58
CA LEU A 213 -5.61 12.65 -2.73
C LEU A 213 -5.28 13.00 -1.27
N ARG A 214 -4.14 12.55 -0.76
CA ARG A 214 -3.68 12.91 0.59
C ARG A 214 -3.44 14.42 0.74
N ASN A 215 -2.83 15.05 -0.26
CA ASN A 215 -2.59 16.50 -0.30
C ASN A 215 -3.91 17.28 -0.22
N LEU A 216 -4.88 16.89 -1.05
CA LEU A 216 -6.19 17.53 -1.11
C LEU A 216 -6.97 17.37 0.20
N LEU A 217 -6.90 16.17 0.81
CA LEU A 217 -7.50 15.91 2.12
C LEU A 217 -6.84 16.70 3.25
N HIS A 218 -5.53 16.96 3.17
CA HIS A 218 -4.84 17.75 4.19
C HIS A 218 -5.36 19.19 4.24
N TYR A 219 -5.55 19.81 3.07
CA TYR A 219 -6.08 21.17 2.94
C TYR A 219 -7.61 21.27 2.98
N LYS A 220 -8.32 20.15 3.16
CA LYS A 220 -9.80 20.08 3.17
C LYS A 220 -10.47 20.44 1.83
N LEU A 221 -9.78 20.30 0.69
CA LEU A 221 -10.36 20.53 -0.64
C LEU A 221 -11.05 19.25 -1.15
N TYR A 222 -12.19 18.92 -0.56
CA TYR A 222 -12.91 17.67 -0.86
C TYR A 222 -13.55 17.65 -2.26
N GLU A 223 -14.09 18.78 -2.73
CA GLU A 223 -14.70 18.87 -4.07
C GLU A 223 -13.70 18.66 -5.21
N GLN A 224 -12.48 19.21 -5.06
CA GLN A 224 -11.42 19.01 -6.04
C GLN A 224 -10.95 17.55 -6.06
N ALA A 225 -10.91 16.92 -4.88
CA ALA A 225 -10.54 15.51 -4.76
C ALA A 225 -11.56 14.59 -5.45
N GLU A 226 -12.86 14.89 -5.33
CA GLU A 226 -13.88 14.14 -6.04
C GLU A 226 -13.81 14.35 -7.56
N LYS A 227 -13.71 15.59 -8.03
CA LYS A 227 -13.58 15.89 -9.46
C LYS A 227 -12.37 15.18 -10.08
N LEU A 228 -11.32 14.99 -9.30
CA LEU A 228 -10.16 14.23 -9.70
C LEU A 228 -10.43 12.72 -9.69
N ALA A 229 -11.10 12.21 -8.65
CA ALA A 229 -11.48 10.81 -8.54
C ALA A 229 -12.41 10.36 -9.67
N SER A 230 -13.37 11.18 -10.08
CA SER A 230 -14.31 10.84 -11.16
C SER A 230 -13.64 10.82 -12.54
N LYS A 231 -12.57 11.58 -12.73
CA LYS A 231 -11.82 11.66 -13.99
C LYS A 231 -10.66 10.69 -14.11
N THR A 232 -10.24 10.08 -13.00
CA THR A 232 -9.07 9.19 -12.96
C THR A 232 -9.51 7.75 -12.82
N VAL A 233 -8.96 6.86 -13.66
CA VAL A 233 -9.16 5.41 -13.52
C VAL A 233 -8.02 4.86 -12.69
N PHE A 234 -8.34 4.19 -11.58
CA PHE A 234 -7.34 3.51 -10.77
C PHE A 234 -6.94 2.19 -11.44
N PRO A 235 -5.65 1.92 -11.66
CA PRO A 235 -5.21 0.68 -12.30
C PRO A 235 -5.33 -0.52 -11.36
N GLU A 236 -6.03 -1.57 -11.80
CA GLU A 236 -6.30 -2.78 -10.99
C GLU A 236 -5.05 -3.64 -10.73
N THR A 237 -4.02 -3.54 -11.58
CA THR A 237 -2.75 -4.28 -11.43
C THR A 237 -1.82 -3.69 -10.37
N ALA A 238 -2.20 -2.57 -9.73
CA ALA A 238 -1.38 -1.92 -8.73
C ALA A 238 -1.24 -2.76 -7.45
N SER A 239 -0.17 -2.50 -6.70
CA SER A 239 0.10 -3.15 -5.42
C SER A 239 -1.09 -3.05 -4.46
N ASN A 240 -1.45 -4.18 -3.82
CA ASN A 240 -2.51 -4.25 -2.81
C ASN A 240 -2.40 -3.18 -1.72
N ALA A 241 -1.17 -2.81 -1.35
CA ALA A 241 -0.92 -1.75 -0.35
C ALA A 241 -1.34 -0.35 -0.84
N GLN A 242 -1.15 -0.06 -2.13
CA GLN A 242 -1.57 1.22 -2.73
C GLN A 242 -3.06 1.24 -2.99
N MET A 243 -3.63 0.11 -3.40
CA MET A 243 -5.07 -0.06 -3.54
C MET A 243 -5.80 0.18 -2.20
N ALA A 244 -5.30 -0.37 -1.10
CA ALA A 244 -5.89 -0.16 0.22
C ALA A 244 -5.86 1.32 0.65
N ARG A 245 -4.79 2.06 0.34
CA ARG A 245 -4.70 3.50 0.59
C ARG A 245 -5.69 4.30 -0.25
N TYR A 246 -5.79 3.96 -1.53
CA TYR A 246 -6.73 4.60 -2.44
C TYR A 246 -8.17 4.44 -1.95
N MET A 247 -8.57 3.21 -1.61
CA MET A 247 -9.89 2.90 -1.08
C MET A 247 -10.19 3.64 0.24
N TYR A 248 -9.20 3.79 1.11
CA TYR A 248 -9.34 4.59 2.33
C TYR A 248 -9.59 6.07 2.02
N TYR A 249 -8.85 6.66 1.07
CA TYR A 249 -9.07 8.04 0.67
C TYR A 249 -10.42 8.23 -0.02
N MET A 250 -10.85 7.28 -0.86
CA MET A 250 -12.14 7.30 -1.52
C MET A 250 -13.29 7.22 -0.51
N GLY A 251 -13.21 6.26 0.41
CA GLY A 251 -14.19 6.11 1.49
C GLY A 251 -14.29 7.37 2.34
N ARG A 252 -13.18 8.06 2.60
CA ARG A 252 -13.20 9.33 3.35
C ARG A 252 -13.85 10.47 2.56
N ILE A 253 -13.58 10.60 1.26
CA ILE A 253 -14.19 11.63 0.40
C ILE A 253 -15.71 11.40 0.34
N LYS A 254 -16.13 10.16 0.06
CA LYS A 254 -17.56 9.80 -0.03
C LYS A 254 -18.30 9.95 1.29
N ALA A 255 -17.67 9.61 2.42
CA ALA A 255 -18.26 9.81 3.75
C ALA A 255 -18.55 11.30 4.07
N ILE A 256 -17.74 12.22 3.57
CA ILE A 256 -17.95 13.67 3.79
C ILE A 256 -19.10 14.18 2.93
N GLN A 257 -19.21 13.66 1.70
CA GLN A 257 -20.24 13.99 0.70
C GLN A 257 -21.62 13.39 0.99
N LEU A 258 -21.80 12.74 2.16
CA LEU A 258 -23.04 12.11 2.62
C LEU A 258 -23.40 10.81 1.89
N ASP A 259 -22.54 10.30 1.00
CA ASP A 259 -22.70 8.96 0.42
C ASP A 259 -22.05 7.92 1.33
N TYR A 260 -22.83 7.46 2.30
CA TYR A 260 -22.40 6.50 3.31
C TYR A 260 -22.37 5.05 2.78
N THR A 261 -23.23 4.72 1.81
CA THR A 261 -23.32 3.36 1.23
C THR A 261 -22.05 3.01 0.46
N ALA A 262 -21.64 3.85 -0.48
CA ALA A 262 -20.40 3.63 -1.23
C ALA A 262 -19.19 3.70 -0.30
N ALA A 263 -19.17 4.65 0.65
CA ALA A 263 -18.09 4.77 1.61
C ALA A 263 -17.88 3.50 2.44
N HIS A 264 -18.96 2.85 2.89
CA HIS A 264 -18.89 1.58 3.63
C HIS A 264 -18.22 0.48 2.81
N THR A 265 -18.64 0.29 1.55
CA THR A 265 -18.05 -0.73 0.67
C THR A 265 -16.56 -0.48 0.42
N PHE A 266 -16.15 0.76 0.13
CA PHE A 266 -14.74 1.11 -0.07
C PHE A 266 -13.90 0.88 1.20
N LEU A 267 -14.43 1.25 2.37
CA LEU A 267 -13.73 1.03 3.64
C LEU A 267 -13.62 -0.45 4.01
N GLN A 268 -14.66 -1.25 3.72
CA GLN A 268 -14.64 -2.70 3.90
C GLN A 268 -13.60 -3.37 2.98
N GLN A 269 -13.52 -2.94 1.72
CA GLN A 269 -12.49 -3.41 0.81
C GLN A 269 -11.08 -2.98 1.27
N ALA A 270 -10.91 -1.74 1.75
CA ALA A 270 -9.64 -1.26 2.30
C ALA A 270 -9.18 -2.09 3.50
N GLN A 271 -10.11 -2.46 4.39
CA GLN A 271 -9.84 -3.32 5.56
C GLN A 271 -9.35 -4.71 5.13
N ARG A 272 -10.03 -5.34 4.16
CA ARG A 272 -9.69 -6.69 3.68
C ARG A 272 -8.35 -6.72 2.92
N LYS A 273 -8.06 -5.68 2.13
CA LYS A 273 -6.82 -5.60 1.33
C LYS A 273 -5.59 -5.16 2.15
N ALA A 274 -5.78 -4.62 3.35
CA ALA A 274 -4.66 -4.23 4.22
C ALA A 274 -3.91 -5.47 4.77
N PRO A 275 -2.56 -5.49 4.74
CA PRO A 275 -1.81 -6.60 5.29
C PRO A 275 -1.95 -6.67 6.83
N GLN A 276 -2.15 -7.88 7.37
CA GLN A 276 -2.34 -8.15 8.80
C GLN A 276 -1.04 -8.14 9.63
N SER A 277 0.05 -7.58 9.10
CA SER A 277 1.33 -7.53 9.79
C SER A 277 1.32 -6.49 10.92
N SER A 278 1.96 -6.81 12.05
CA SER A 278 2.09 -5.93 13.22
C SER A 278 2.65 -4.53 12.87
N SER A 279 3.54 -4.43 11.87
CA SER A 279 4.08 -3.16 11.36
C SER A 279 3.03 -2.22 10.73
N THR A 280 1.84 -2.72 10.37
CA THR A 280 0.76 -1.95 9.71
C THR A 280 -0.35 -1.55 10.68
N ALA A 281 -0.17 -1.80 11.98
CA ALA A 281 -1.14 -1.52 13.04
C ALA A 281 -1.75 -0.11 12.96
N GLY A 282 -0.92 0.91 12.70
CA GLY A 282 -1.40 2.30 12.63
C GLY A 282 -2.39 2.57 11.50
N PHE A 283 -2.14 2.01 10.30
CA PHE A 283 -3.05 2.18 9.16
C PHE A 283 -4.38 1.48 9.42
N GLN A 284 -4.33 0.26 9.96
CA GLN A 284 -5.54 -0.47 10.34
C GLN A 284 -6.37 0.33 11.35
N GLN A 285 -5.75 0.83 12.42
CA GLN A 285 -6.45 1.66 13.41
C GLN A 285 -7.17 2.84 12.75
N CYS A 286 -6.53 3.56 11.82
CA CYS A 286 -7.18 4.67 11.10
C CYS A 286 -8.37 4.24 10.24
N VAL A 287 -8.27 3.11 9.54
CA VAL A 287 -9.38 2.56 8.73
C VAL A 287 -10.55 2.17 9.63
N TYR A 288 -10.29 1.44 10.72
CA TYR A 288 -11.34 0.98 11.64
C TYR A 288 -12.05 2.13 12.36
N LYS A 289 -11.32 3.19 12.76
CA LYS A 289 -11.92 4.39 13.35
C LYS A 289 -12.96 5.02 12.40
N LEU A 290 -12.60 5.18 11.13
CA LEU A 290 -13.50 5.75 10.13
C LEU A 290 -14.64 4.78 9.78
N PHE A 291 -14.35 3.49 9.67
CA PHE A 291 -15.33 2.45 9.37
C PHE A 291 -16.44 2.38 10.41
N VAL A 292 -16.09 2.40 11.71
CA VAL A 292 -17.08 2.42 12.81
C VAL A 292 -17.98 3.65 12.71
N ILE A 293 -17.42 4.83 12.42
CA ILE A 293 -18.21 6.06 12.27
C ILE A 293 -19.18 5.95 11.08
N VAL A 294 -18.72 5.45 9.94
CA VAL A 294 -19.57 5.29 8.74
C VAL A 294 -20.67 4.26 8.96
N GLN A 295 -20.38 3.14 9.65
CA GLN A 295 -21.41 2.16 10.02
C GLN A 295 -22.48 2.77 10.93
N LEU A 296 -22.06 3.53 11.96
CA LEU A 296 -22.99 4.26 12.82
C LEU A 296 -23.80 5.32 12.05
N LEU A 297 -23.22 5.91 11.00
CA LEU A 297 -23.92 6.87 10.14
C LEU A 297 -24.97 6.22 9.23
N MET A 298 -24.74 4.96 8.82
CA MET A 298 -25.70 4.12 8.12
C MET A 298 -26.84 3.59 9.02
N GLY A 299 -26.69 3.71 10.35
CA GLY A 299 -27.65 3.17 11.32
C GLY A 299 -27.43 1.68 11.64
N GLU A 300 -26.31 1.10 11.18
CA GLU A 300 -25.89 -0.26 11.54
C GLU A 300 -24.92 -0.23 12.72
N ILE A 301 -25.12 -1.15 13.67
CA ILE A 301 -24.25 -1.26 14.84
C ILE A 301 -23.06 -2.17 14.50
N PRO A 302 -21.80 -1.72 14.73
CA PRO A 302 -20.63 -2.54 14.47
C PRO A 302 -20.57 -3.76 15.38
N GLU A 303 -20.05 -4.88 14.87
CA GLU A 303 -19.86 -6.09 15.66
C GLU A 303 -18.84 -5.90 16.79
N ARG A 304 -19.14 -6.49 17.95
CA ARG A 304 -18.26 -6.47 19.14
C ARG A 304 -16.89 -7.13 18.90
N SER A 305 -16.82 -8.04 17.93
CA SER A 305 -15.62 -8.76 17.50
C SER A 305 -14.48 -7.80 17.10
N ILE A 306 -14.82 -6.70 16.43
CA ILE A 306 -13.88 -5.68 15.93
C ILE A 306 -13.11 -5.03 17.09
N PHE A 307 -13.77 -4.80 18.22
CA PHE A 307 -13.20 -4.11 19.38
C PHE A 307 -12.33 -4.99 20.28
N ARG A 308 -12.34 -6.32 20.08
CA ARG A 308 -11.56 -7.27 20.91
C ARG A 308 -10.10 -7.40 20.47
N GLN A 309 -9.76 -6.99 19.24
CA GLN A 309 -8.41 -7.15 18.69
C GLN A 309 -7.37 -6.35 19.51
N ALA A 310 -6.33 -7.03 19.98
CA ALA A 310 -5.34 -6.49 20.93
C ALA A 310 -4.63 -5.22 20.43
N VAL A 311 -4.38 -5.15 19.12
CA VAL A 311 -3.71 -4.02 18.46
C VAL A 311 -4.59 -2.76 18.40
N LEU A 312 -5.92 -2.91 18.46
CA LEU A 312 -6.87 -1.81 18.24
C LEU A 312 -7.60 -1.34 19.50
N ARG A 313 -7.61 -2.16 20.55
CA ARG A 313 -8.37 -1.91 21.78
C ARG A 313 -8.10 -0.54 22.41
N LYS A 314 -6.83 -0.11 22.49
CA LYS A 314 -6.45 1.18 23.09
C LYS A 314 -6.95 2.37 22.27
N SER A 315 -6.77 2.32 20.96
CA SER A 315 -7.15 3.40 20.04
C SER A 315 -8.66 3.49 19.78
N LEU A 316 -9.41 2.39 19.96
CA LEU A 316 -10.85 2.33 19.73
C LEU A 316 -11.71 2.54 20.98
N ALA A 317 -11.12 2.70 22.17
CA ALA A 317 -11.89 2.89 23.41
C ALA A 317 -12.89 4.08 23.36
N PRO A 318 -12.55 5.27 22.81
CA PRO A 318 -13.51 6.37 22.66
C PRO A 318 -14.64 6.04 21.69
N TYR A 319 -14.31 5.37 20.58
CA TYR A 319 -15.28 4.96 19.56
C TYR A 319 -16.22 3.87 20.09
N PHE A 320 -15.75 3.02 21.01
CA PHE A 320 -16.59 2.05 21.70
C PHE A 320 -17.62 2.73 22.62
N ALA A 321 -17.20 3.71 23.42
CA ALA A 321 -18.13 4.50 24.23
C ALA A 321 -19.18 5.22 23.37
N LEU A 322 -18.76 5.74 22.20
CA LEU A 322 -19.65 6.33 21.21
C LEU A 322 -20.68 5.31 20.67
N THR A 323 -20.25 4.11 20.29
CA THR A 323 -21.17 3.06 19.82
C THR A 323 -22.16 2.64 20.90
N GLN A 324 -21.74 2.64 22.17
CA GLN A 324 -22.62 2.33 23.30
C GLN A 324 -23.70 3.40 23.47
N ALA A 325 -23.34 4.69 23.38
CA ALA A 325 -24.30 5.78 23.46
C ALA A 325 -25.32 5.72 22.30
N VAL A 326 -24.85 5.47 21.06
CA VAL A 326 -25.72 5.34 19.88
C VAL A 326 -26.66 4.14 20.00
N ARG A 327 -26.17 3.00 20.51
CA ARG A 327 -27.00 1.79 20.71
C ARG A 327 -28.10 2.02 21.75
N VAL A 328 -27.82 2.73 22.83
CA VAL A 328 -28.83 3.03 23.86
C VAL A 328 -29.83 4.08 23.37
N GLY A 329 -29.44 4.95 22.43
CA GLY A 329 -30.31 5.99 21.88
C GLY A 329 -30.48 7.20 22.79
N ASP A 330 -29.60 7.36 23.78
CA ASP A 330 -29.67 8.44 24.78
C ASP A 330 -28.80 9.64 24.34
N LEU A 331 -29.44 10.80 24.16
CA LEU A 331 -28.80 12.02 23.70
C LEU A 331 -27.84 12.62 24.74
N ALA A 332 -28.16 12.52 26.03
CA ALA A 332 -27.35 13.09 27.10
C ALA A 332 -26.01 12.34 27.23
N LYS A 333 -26.08 10.99 27.26
CA LYS A 333 -24.87 10.15 27.26
C LYS A 333 -24.01 10.39 26.02
N PHE A 334 -24.63 10.62 24.86
CA PHE A 334 -23.90 10.95 23.64
C PHE A 334 -23.13 12.27 23.79
N GLN A 335 -23.77 13.34 24.25
CA GLN A 335 -23.12 14.64 24.46
C GLN A 335 -21.96 14.55 25.47
N ASP A 336 -22.16 13.84 26.57
CA ASP A 336 -21.11 13.60 27.57
C ASP A 336 -19.89 12.88 26.99
N THR A 337 -20.13 11.83 26.18
CA THR A 337 -19.02 11.08 25.55
C THR A 337 -18.28 11.93 24.52
N VAL A 338 -18.98 12.77 23.76
CA VAL A 338 -18.35 13.69 22.80
C VAL A 338 -17.49 14.72 23.53
N ALA A 339 -17.99 15.31 24.62
CA ALA A 339 -17.25 16.28 25.43
C ALA A 339 -15.99 15.66 26.07
N ARG A 340 -16.08 14.44 26.60
CA ARG A 340 -14.94 13.75 27.23
C ARG A 340 -13.82 13.41 26.25
N PHE A 341 -14.14 13.11 24.99
CA PHE A 341 -13.16 12.60 24.00
C PHE A 341 -12.86 13.57 22.85
N GLU A 342 -13.29 14.82 22.94
CA GLU A 342 -13.16 15.83 21.87
C GLU A 342 -11.72 15.98 21.36
N THR A 343 -10.73 16.01 22.27
CA THR A 343 -9.31 16.17 21.91
C THR A 343 -8.78 15.03 21.04
N GLN A 344 -9.30 13.80 21.22
CA GLN A 344 -8.90 12.64 20.44
C GLN A 344 -9.57 12.65 19.06
N PHE A 345 -10.84 13.03 18.99
CA PHE A 345 -11.55 13.17 17.72
C PHE A 345 -10.96 14.31 16.86
N LEU A 346 -10.52 15.41 17.48
CA LEU A 346 -9.84 16.52 16.78
C LEU A 346 -8.54 16.05 16.12
N LYS A 347 -7.74 15.26 16.85
CA LYS A 347 -6.51 14.65 16.30
C LYS A 347 -6.80 13.74 15.11
N ASP A 348 -7.90 12.99 15.17
CA ASP A 348 -8.34 12.09 14.11
C ASP A 348 -9.05 12.82 12.93
N LYS A 349 -9.37 14.12 13.08
CA LYS A 349 -10.14 14.92 12.10
C LYS A 349 -11.52 14.32 11.76
N THR A 350 -12.18 13.68 12.73
CA THR A 350 -13.48 12.99 12.56
C THR A 350 -14.66 13.73 13.21
N ASN A 351 -14.43 14.86 13.89
CA ASN A 351 -15.47 15.61 14.61
C ASN A 351 -16.70 15.95 13.77
N THR A 352 -16.50 16.38 12.52
CA THR A 352 -17.59 16.78 11.63
C THR A 352 -18.54 15.63 11.33
N LEU A 353 -18.03 14.40 11.25
CA LEU A 353 -18.83 13.19 11.07
C LEU A 353 -19.54 12.80 12.38
N ILE A 354 -18.86 12.97 13.52
CA ILE A 354 -19.41 12.62 14.83
C ILE A 354 -20.57 13.55 15.20
N LEU A 355 -20.48 14.86 14.96
CA LEU A 355 -21.58 15.78 15.22
C LEU A 355 -22.86 15.41 14.44
N ARG A 356 -22.72 14.80 13.25
CA ARG A 356 -23.86 14.32 12.45
C ARG A 356 -24.52 13.07 13.05
N LEU A 357 -23.82 12.31 13.90
CA LEU A 357 -24.39 11.12 14.56
C LEU A 357 -25.56 11.47 15.48
N ARG A 358 -25.71 12.72 15.94
CA ARG A 358 -26.85 13.15 16.78
C ARG A 358 -28.19 12.77 16.16
N HIS A 359 -28.39 13.01 14.86
CA HIS A 359 -29.62 12.64 14.18
C HIS A 359 -29.81 11.11 14.08
N ASN A 360 -28.71 10.36 13.97
CA ASN A 360 -28.75 8.89 13.93
C ASN A 360 -29.00 8.26 15.31
N VAL A 361 -28.50 8.86 16.39
CA VAL A 361 -28.85 8.46 17.77
C VAL A 361 -30.36 8.55 17.96
N ILE A 362 -30.96 9.66 17.53
CA ILE A 362 -32.42 9.87 17.59
C ILE A 362 -33.15 8.83 16.73
N LYS A 363 -32.75 8.63 15.48
CA LYS A 363 -33.36 7.60 14.60
C LYS A 363 -33.27 6.20 15.21
N THR A 364 -32.12 5.85 15.79
CA THR A 364 -31.91 4.55 16.44
C THR A 364 -32.78 4.39 17.69
N GLY A 365 -32.89 5.45 18.51
CA GLY A 365 -33.76 5.49 19.67
C GLY A 365 -35.24 5.29 19.30
N ILE A 366 -35.73 6.00 18.28
CA ILE A 366 -37.12 5.86 17.82
C ILE A 366 -37.36 4.47 17.22
N ARG A 367 -36.41 3.93 16.44
CA ARG A 367 -36.49 2.54 15.94
C ARG A 367 -36.60 1.54 17.08
N MET A 368 -35.80 1.69 18.15
CA MET A 368 -35.87 0.83 19.33
C MET A 368 -37.23 0.94 20.05
N ILE A 369 -37.78 2.14 20.17
CA ILE A 369 -39.12 2.37 20.75
C ILE A 369 -40.19 1.69 19.89
N SER A 370 -40.15 1.86 18.57
CA SER A 370 -41.13 1.27 17.64
C SER A 370 -41.13 -0.26 17.64
N LEU A 371 -39.97 -0.89 17.86
CA LEU A 371 -39.85 -2.34 17.98
C LEU A 371 -40.37 -2.86 19.32
N SER A 372 -40.36 -2.02 20.37
CA SER A 372 -40.72 -2.43 21.73
C SER A 372 -42.20 -2.24 22.03
N TYR A 373 -42.86 -1.29 21.36
CA TYR A 373 -44.24 -0.88 21.66
C TYR A 373 -45.10 -0.88 20.39
N LEU A 374 -46.31 -1.43 20.49
CA LEU A 374 -47.33 -1.34 19.43
C LEU A 374 -47.97 0.05 19.39
N ARG A 375 -48.23 0.62 20.57
CA ARG A 375 -48.79 1.95 20.77
C ARG A 375 -48.02 2.67 21.86
N ILE A 376 -47.62 3.90 21.61
CA ILE A 376 -46.92 4.74 22.59
C ILE A 376 -47.37 6.19 22.45
N SER A 377 -47.52 6.88 23.59
CA SER A 377 -47.87 8.30 23.61
C SER A 377 -46.68 9.17 23.20
N LEU A 378 -46.94 10.32 22.58
CA LEU A 378 -45.89 11.29 22.22
C LEU A 378 -45.16 11.84 23.45
N ARG A 379 -45.88 11.98 24.57
CA ARG A 379 -45.33 12.43 25.86
C ARG A 379 -44.27 11.47 26.41
N ASP A 380 -44.52 10.17 26.33
CA ASP A 380 -43.56 9.16 26.82
C ASP A 380 -42.31 9.08 25.94
N ILE A 381 -42.46 9.32 24.62
CA ILE A 381 -41.33 9.43 23.69
C ILE A 381 -40.46 10.62 24.06
N CYS A 382 -41.08 11.77 24.33
CA CYS A 382 -40.40 13.00 24.72
C CYS A 382 -39.56 12.80 26.00
N LEU A 383 -40.14 12.17 27.02
CA LEU A 383 -39.45 11.86 28.27
C LEU A 383 -38.29 10.86 28.09
N LYS A 384 -38.43 9.84 27.23
CA LYS A 384 -37.40 8.82 27.02
C LYS A 384 -36.23 9.30 26.17
N LEU A 385 -36.48 10.19 25.20
CA LEU A 385 -35.44 10.73 24.32
C LEU A 385 -34.84 12.04 24.85
N HIS A 386 -35.38 12.57 25.96
CA HIS A 386 -35.02 13.89 26.51
C HIS A 386 -35.16 14.99 25.43
N LEU A 387 -36.32 15.03 24.77
CA LEU A 387 -36.69 16.12 23.87
C LEU A 387 -37.34 17.26 24.65
N ASP A 388 -37.28 18.47 24.10
CA ASP A 388 -37.72 19.68 24.80
C ASP A 388 -39.24 19.92 24.68
N SER A 389 -39.89 19.41 23.62
CA SER A 389 -41.32 19.61 23.34
C SER A 389 -42.00 18.36 22.77
N GLU A 390 -43.31 18.23 23.03
CA GLU A 390 -44.17 17.19 22.44
C GLU A 390 -44.35 17.40 20.92
N GLU A 391 -44.39 18.65 20.46
CA GLU A 391 -44.45 19.01 19.04
C GLU A 391 -43.19 18.55 18.29
N ASP A 392 -42.02 18.72 18.91
CA ASP A 392 -40.74 18.28 18.34
C ASP A 392 -40.70 16.76 18.20
N ALA A 393 -41.25 16.02 19.16
CA ALA A 393 -41.36 14.57 19.07
C ALA A 393 -42.23 14.15 17.88
N GLU A 394 -43.35 14.83 17.65
CA GLU A 394 -44.22 14.59 16.49
C GLU A 394 -43.49 14.84 15.16
N TYR A 395 -42.80 15.98 15.02
CA TYR A 395 -42.04 16.30 13.80
C TYR A 395 -40.91 15.30 13.51
N ILE A 396 -40.19 14.87 14.54
CA ILE A 396 -39.10 13.91 14.39
C ILE A 396 -39.64 12.53 13.98
N VAL A 397 -40.74 12.08 14.59
CA VAL A 397 -41.36 10.80 14.23
C VAL A 397 -41.96 10.87 12.82
N GLY A 398 -42.64 11.96 12.47
CA GLY A 398 -43.16 12.18 11.11
C GLY A 398 -42.05 12.16 10.06
N LYS A 399 -40.89 12.76 10.37
CA LYS A 399 -39.70 12.69 9.52
C LYS A 399 -39.14 11.27 9.44
N ALA A 400 -39.13 10.50 10.53
CA ALA A 400 -38.65 9.12 10.54
C ALA A 400 -39.53 8.19 9.68
N ILE A 401 -40.85 8.42 9.67
CA ILE A 401 -41.80 7.71 8.80
C ILE A 401 -41.56 8.07 7.34
N ARG A 402 -41.40 9.37 7.02
CA ARG A 402 -41.10 9.82 5.65
C ARG A 402 -39.77 9.27 5.12
N ASP A 403 -38.76 9.19 5.99
CA ASP A 403 -37.45 8.61 5.65
C ASP A 403 -37.51 7.07 5.54
N GLY A 404 -38.66 6.43 5.80
CA GLY A 404 -38.84 4.98 5.71
C GLY A 404 -38.10 4.18 6.79
N VAL A 405 -37.70 4.83 7.89
CA VAL A 405 -36.99 4.14 8.99
C VAL A 405 -37.96 3.32 9.84
N ILE A 406 -39.23 3.76 9.91
CA ILE A 406 -40.28 3.19 10.76
C ILE A 406 -41.60 3.20 9.99
N ASP A 407 -42.26 2.05 9.97
CA ASP A 407 -43.62 1.91 9.46
C ASP A 407 -44.63 2.13 10.59
N ALA A 408 -44.99 3.38 10.83
CA ALA A 408 -45.97 3.77 11.83
C ALA A 408 -46.94 4.83 11.31
N THR A 409 -48.12 4.91 11.92
CA THR A 409 -49.13 5.94 11.70
C THR A 409 -49.25 6.81 12.95
N ILE A 410 -49.24 8.12 12.77
CA ILE A 410 -49.42 9.11 13.84
C ILE A 410 -50.91 9.47 13.92
N ASP A 411 -51.48 9.44 15.12
CA ASP A 411 -52.82 9.93 15.41
C ASP A 411 -52.71 11.19 16.27
N HIS A 412 -52.90 12.35 15.65
CA HIS A 412 -52.71 13.66 16.29
C HIS A 412 -53.79 13.95 17.35
N GLU A 413 -55.05 13.52 17.11
CA GLU A 413 -56.17 13.80 18.03
C GLU A 413 -56.03 13.07 19.36
N ARG A 414 -55.44 11.87 19.33
CA ARG A 414 -55.26 11.02 20.52
C ARG A 414 -53.83 11.02 21.06
N GLY A 415 -52.90 11.71 20.39
CA GLY A 415 -51.53 11.93 20.85
C GLY A 415 -50.68 10.65 20.96
N TYR A 416 -50.96 9.63 20.15
CA TYR A 416 -50.17 8.39 20.12
C TYR A 416 -49.68 8.03 18.72
N ILE A 417 -48.59 7.29 18.69
CA ILE A 417 -48.08 6.62 17.49
C ILE A 417 -48.48 5.16 17.57
N GLN A 418 -49.03 4.65 16.48
CA GLN A 418 -49.33 3.24 16.30
C GLN A 418 -48.36 2.67 15.25
N SER A 419 -47.50 1.73 15.65
CA SER A 419 -46.69 0.96 14.71
C SER A 419 -47.57 -0.02 13.94
N LYS A 420 -47.27 -0.22 12.65
CA LYS A 420 -47.87 -1.32 11.90
C LYS A 420 -47.22 -2.62 12.37
N GLU A 421 -48.02 -3.68 12.47
CA GLU A 421 -47.50 -5.00 12.81
C GLU A 421 -46.46 -5.43 11.76
N VAL A 422 -45.42 -6.10 12.23
CA VAL A 422 -44.36 -6.63 11.37
C VAL A 422 -44.98 -7.71 10.49
N LEU A 423 -45.24 -7.39 9.23
CA LEU A 423 -45.64 -8.38 8.23
C LEU A 423 -44.53 -9.41 8.06
N ASP A 424 -44.91 -10.66 7.80
CA ASP A 424 -43.96 -11.72 7.47
C ASP A 424 -43.12 -11.33 6.25
N VAL A 425 -41.83 -11.09 6.48
CA VAL A 425 -40.85 -10.68 5.45
C VAL A 425 -40.76 -11.71 4.33
N TYR A 426 -41.00 -12.99 4.61
CA TYR A 426 -41.01 -14.08 3.63
C TYR A 426 -42.14 -14.00 2.61
N SER A 427 -43.22 -13.29 2.91
CA SER A 427 -44.31 -13.04 1.96
C SER A 427 -43.94 -11.99 0.91
N THR A 428 -42.85 -11.26 1.13
CA THR A 428 -42.37 -10.21 0.23
C THR A 428 -41.25 -10.70 -0.68
N ALA A 429 -40.87 -9.88 -1.67
CA ALA A 429 -39.75 -10.16 -2.58
C ALA A 429 -38.36 -9.87 -1.98
N GLU A 430 -38.28 -9.36 -0.75
CA GLU A 430 -37.01 -8.98 -0.10
C GLU A 430 -36.02 -10.16 0.04
N PRO A 431 -36.44 -11.39 0.42
CA PRO A 431 -35.54 -12.54 0.45
C PRO A 431 -34.96 -12.88 -0.92
N GLN A 432 -35.77 -12.76 -1.99
CA GLN A 432 -35.32 -13.04 -3.35
C GLN A 432 -34.23 -12.04 -3.78
N ALA A 433 -34.41 -10.75 -3.49
CA ALA A 433 -33.40 -9.72 -3.76
C ALA A 433 -32.10 -9.96 -2.97
N ALA A 434 -32.20 -10.38 -1.70
CA ALA A 434 -31.04 -10.71 -0.89
C ALA A 434 -30.28 -11.95 -1.43
N PHE A 435 -31.00 -12.96 -1.92
CA PHE A 435 -30.37 -14.12 -2.57
C PHE A 435 -29.72 -13.76 -3.90
N ASP A 436 -30.36 -12.95 -4.73
CA ASP A 436 -29.78 -12.50 -6.01
C ASP A 436 -28.45 -11.77 -5.80
N GLN A 437 -28.37 -10.84 -4.85
CA GLN A 437 -27.11 -10.16 -4.49
C GLN A 437 -26.01 -11.14 -4.06
N ARG A 438 -26.37 -12.17 -3.27
CA ARG A 438 -25.43 -13.21 -2.82
C ARG A 438 -24.97 -14.10 -3.96
N ILE A 439 -25.89 -14.52 -4.82
CA ILE A 439 -25.60 -15.38 -5.98
C ILE A 439 -24.66 -14.64 -6.94
N GLN A 440 -24.96 -13.38 -7.26
CA GLN A 440 -24.08 -12.55 -8.08
C GLN A 440 -22.67 -12.43 -7.48
N PHE A 441 -22.57 -12.19 -6.16
CA PHE A 441 -21.27 -12.14 -5.48
C PHE A 441 -20.51 -13.46 -5.58
N CYS A 442 -21.17 -14.59 -5.33
CA CYS A 442 -20.55 -15.92 -5.43
C CYS A 442 -20.10 -16.27 -6.85
N LEU A 443 -20.93 -15.97 -7.86
CA LEU A 443 -20.59 -16.19 -9.27
C LEU A 443 -19.42 -15.30 -9.72
N ASN A 444 -19.36 -14.05 -9.26
CA ASN A 444 -18.24 -13.16 -9.55
C ASN A 444 -16.94 -13.69 -8.93
N LEU A 445 -16.97 -14.14 -7.67
CA LEU A 445 -15.82 -14.77 -7.02
C LEU A 445 -15.37 -16.04 -7.75
N TYR A 446 -16.31 -16.88 -8.19
CA TYR A 446 -16.02 -18.06 -9.00
C TYR A 446 -15.32 -17.66 -10.31
N ASN A 447 -15.87 -16.69 -11.05
CA ASN A 447 -15.28 -16.22 -12.31
C ASN A 447 -13.88 -15.62 -12.12
N GLU A 448 -13.65 -14.85 -11.06
CA GLU A 448 -12.33 -14.32 -10.71
C GLU A 448 -11.35 -15.44 -10.34
N SER A 449 -11.79 -16.44 -9.58
CA SER A 449 -10.95 -17.58 -9.21
C SER A 449 -10.53 -18.42 -10.42
N VAL A 450 -11.45 -18.66 -11.37
CA VAL A 450 -11.17 -19.38 -12.62
C VAL A 450 -10.20 -18.58 -13.49
N LYS A 451 -10.38 -17.26 -13.60
CA LYS A 451 -9.42 -16.38 -14.28
C LYS A 451 -8.04 -16.49 -13.63
N ALA A 452 -7.96 -16.34 -12.31
CA ALA A 452 -6.72 -16.41 -11.54
C ALA A 452 -6.02 -17.77 -11.63
N LEU A 453 -6.75 -18.89 -11.81
CA LEU A 453 -6.17 -20.22 -12.02
C LEU A 453 -5.51 -20.37 -13.41
N ARG A 454 -6.09 -19.74 -14.45
CA ARG A 454 -5.60 -19.86 -15.83
C ARG A 454 -4.32 -19.04 -16.10
N PHE A 455 -4.17 -17.87 -15.49
CA PHE A 455 -2.99 -17.00 -15.70
C PHE A 455 -1.63 -17.58 -15.27
N PRO A 456 -1.47 -18.25 -14.10
CA PRO A 456 -0.18 -18.82 -13.69
C PRO A 456 0.25 -20.03 -14.55
N LEU A 457 -0.71 -20.79 -15.08
CA LEU A 457 -0.42 -21.94 -15.94
C LEU A 457 0.19 -21.52 -17.28
N ASN A 458 -0.22 -20.38 -17.85
CA ASN A 458 0.31 -19.90 -19.14
C ASN A 458 1.78 -19.48 -19.06
N ALA A 459 2.27 -18.99 -17.91
CA ALA A 459 3.68 -18.67 -17.73
C ALA A 459 4.53 -19.95 -17.66
N HIS A 460 4.07 -20.96 -16.92
CA HIS A 460 4.76 -22.25 -16.85
C HIS A 460 4.67 -23.03 -18.18
N LYS A 461 3.54 -22.90 -18.91
CA LYS A 461 3.36 -23.47 -20.24
C LYS A 461 4.32 -22.85 -21.25
N LYS A 462 4.51 -21.52 -21.24
CA LYS A 462 5.50 -20.86 -22.11
C LYS A 462 6.94 -21.27 -21.80
N VAL A 463 7.27 -21.47 -20.52
CA VAL A 463 8.60 -21.95 -20.10
C VAL A 463 8.81 -23.42 -20.53
N LEU A 464 7.78 -24.25 -20.40
CA LEU A 464 7.79 -25.63 -20.90
C LEU A 464 7.91 -25.66 -22.43
N GLU A 465 7.13 -24.84 -23.15
CA GLU A 465 7.17 -24.72 -24.61
C GLU A 465 8.54 -24.24 -25.09
N SER A 466 9.14 -23.25 -24.42
CA SER A 466 10.50 -22.81 -24.74
C SER A 466 11.56 -23.87 -24.44
N ALA A 467 11.36 -24.66 -23.39
CA ALA A 467 12.27 -25.74 -23.02
C ALA A 467 12.14 -26.93 -23.99
N THR A 468 10.94 -27.23 -24.47
CA THR A 468 10.71 -28.24 -25.52
C THR A 468 11.28 -27.78 -26.85
N GLU A 469 11.10 -26.51 -27.23
CA GLU A 469 11.72 -25.96 -28.45
C GLU A 469 13.26 -25.97 -28.38
N ALA A 470 13.85 -25.74 -27.21
CA ALA A 470 15.30 -25.84 -27.02
C ALA A 470 15.80 -27.29 -27.19
N LEU A 471 15.08 -28.27 -26.62
CA LEU A 471 15.38 -29.69 -26.79
C LEU A 471 15.19 -30.16 -28.24
N GLU A 472 14.20 -29.62 -28.94
CA GLU A 472 13.98 -29.92 -30.37
C GLU A 472 15.11 -29.38 -31.23
N ARG A 473 15.60 -28.15 -30.98
CA ARG A 473 16.78 -27.61 -31.67
C ARG A 473 18.05 -28.41 -31.36
N GLU A 474 18.25 -28.84 -30.11
CA GLU A 474 19.37 -29.73 -29.77
C GLU A 474 19.29 -31.07 -30.51
N ARG A 475 18.08 -31.64 -30.62
CA ARG A 475 17.86 -32.88 -31.38
C ARG A 475 18.07 -32.70 -32.88
N GLU A 476 17.68 -31.56 -33.45
CA GLU A 476 17.92 -31.22 -34.85
C GLU A 476 19.41 -31.09 -35.13
N LEU A 477 20.16 -30.38 -34.29
CA LEU A 477 21.61 -30.27 -34.41
C LEU A 477 22.32 -31.62 -34.27
N VAL A 478 21.88 -32.48 -33.34
CA VAL A 478 22.42 -33.84 -33.21
C VAL A 478 22.11 -34.66 -34.46
N LYS A 479 20.91 -34.53 -35.04
CA LYS A 479 20.57 -35.21 -36.29
C LYS A 479 21.42 -34.72 -37.45
N GLU A 480 21.64 -33.42 -37.59
CA GLU A 480 22.52 -32.83 -38.61
C GLU A 480 23.96 -33.29 -38.46
N ILE A 481 24.48 -33.42 -37.23
CA ILE A 481 25.82 -33.96 -36.97
C ILE A 481 25.89 -35.44 -37.36
N THR A 482 24.90 -36.25 -36.95
CA THR A 482 24.88 -37.67 -37.34
C THR A 482 24.74 -37.85 -38.85
N GLN A 483 23.93 -37.04 -39.52
CA GLN A 483 23.79 -37.08 -40.98
C GLN A 483 25.07 -36.61 -41.68
N GLY A 484 25.75 -35.59 -41.15
CA GLY A 484 27.05 -35.15 -41.66
C GLY A 484 28.19 -36.15 -41.44
N ASP A 485 28.12 -36.98 -40.40
CA ASP A 485 29.04 -38.12 -40.21
C ASP A 485 28.71 -39.28 -41.17
N PHE A 486 27.42 -39.55 -41.44
CA PHE A 486 27.02 -40.55 -42.45
C PHE A 486 27.40 -40.17 -43.89
N GLU A 487 27.49 -38.87 -44.22
CA GLU A 487 27.98 -38.40 -45.52
C GLU A 487 29.50 -38.52 -45.68
N ARG A 488 30.29 -38.44 -44.58
CA ARG A 488 31.76 -38.64 -44.65
C ARG A 488 32.15 -40.11 -44.80
N ASP A 489 31.37 -41.03 -44.26
CA ASP A 489 31.67 -42.46 -44.35
C ASP A 489 31.22 -43.10 -45.69
N SER A 490 30.50 -42.35 -46.54
CA SER A 490 30.09 -42.82 -47.88
C SER A 490 31.04 -42.40 -49.03
N GLU A 491 32.07 -41.59 -48.76
CA GLU A 491 33.07 -41.13 -49.75
C GLU A 491 34.46 -41.79 -49.54
N GLY A 492 34.49 -43.04 -49.09
CA GLY A 492 35.74 -43.78 -48.87
C GLY A 492 35.62 -45.26 -49.18
N ASP A 493 35.46 -45.61 -50.46
CA ASP A 493 36.00 -46.85 -51.06
C ASP A 493 35.83 -46.81 -52.59
N GLY A 494 36.88 -46.37 -53.30
CA GLY A 494 36.92 -46.33 -54.76
C GLY A 494 38.26 -45.86 -55.34
N GLU A 495 39.09 -46.84 -55.75
CA GLU A 495 40.19 -46.80 -56.74
C GLU A 495 41.66 -46.64 -56.28
N GLY A 496 42.48 -47.58 -56.78
CA GLY A 496 43.96 -47.67 -56.75
C GLY A 496 44.42 -49.05 -56.25
N ASP A 497 45.01 -49.98 -56.99
CA ASP A 497 45.90 -49.86 -58.14
C ASP A 497 45.91 -51.13 -59.00
N GLY A 498 46.03 -50.94 -60.31
CA GLY A 498 46.53 -51.97 -61.23
C GLY A 498 48.02 -51.75 -61.48
N GLU A 499 48.83 -52.76 -61.21
CA GLU A 499 50.14 -52.91 -61.84
C GLU A 499 50.38 -54.37 -62.22
N SER A 500 50.81 -54.52 -63.47
CA SER A 500 50.94 -55.72 -64.30
C SER A 500 52.13 -56.60 -63.94
N ASP A 501 52.00 -57.92 -64.06
CA ASP A 501 53.00 -58.71 -64.81
C ASP A 501 52.43 -60.02 -65.37
N MET A 502 52.78 -60.31 -66.62
CA MET A 502 52.44 -61.52 -67.38
C MET A 502 53.72 -62.30 -67.60
N GLY A 503 53.73 -63.62 -67.36
CA GLY A 503 54.73 -64.49 -67.99
C GLY A 503 55.07 -65.79 -67.27
N LEU A 504 54.38 -66.86 -67.70
CA LEU A 504 54.69 -68.30 -67.56
C LEU A 504 54.66 -68.95 -66.18
#